data_AF-A0A2V5U8C0-F1
#
_entry.id   AF-A0A2V5U8C0-F1
#
_cell.length_a   1.000
_cell.length_b   1.000
_cell.length_c   1.000
_cell.angle_alpha   90.00
_cell.angle_beta   90.00
_cell.angle_gamma   90.00
#
_symmetry.space_group_name_H-M   'P 1'
#
loop_
_entity.id
_entity.type
_entity.pdbx_description
1 polymer ?
#
loop_
_entity_poly.entity_id
_entity_poly.type
_entity_poly.pdbx_seq_one_letter_code
_entity_poly.pdbx_strand_id
1 'polypeptide(L)'
;GPSGPMVIAVTESNNVYALNAVNGTIIWQQNVGAPVPTADLRCTEVGSMGIIGTPIVDLASRALFLNAMVTPDGGATIKHYIISLNVDTGAINPGWPVDVELTAQYNGTTFTAAVQQQRPALGIVGNILYVGYGSMADCDLYHGWLVGVPINNPASVTAWAAGTTNGTYGGGIWGVGGVASDGTNAFVTTGNTYNTGGVWSGGEAVIRFQPGPIFSGNTSDYWAAPTWFTMDQGNNDLGTSCPLLVDVPGATPSQLVVQLNKGAYGFLLNRSNLGGITDAVYSLQISNNQLIQAAATYQTNQGTYVAFRASKSTLSTFRITATSPPTINLTWNMSQNGCGSPWVSSTDGTNNMIVWAVGTGSTGDQRLHGYDGDTGAVVYAGGGANELMAGTHSYSTTGIVASGRIYVATNNKVYAFKLPGGTPTPTPTTTPTPTATPTPTPTPTPTPTPAPTPTVTPTATATVPPTATPNPTLTPTPTPAATPTGTPTPTTSPTPSPTPTPTPRVTPRPLPTPRGRPTPPPRP
;
A
#
# COMPACT_ATOMS: atom_id res chain seq x y z
N GLY A 1 -23.08 3.84 -15.34
CA GLY A 1 -23.38 5.28 -15.47
C GLY A 1 -24.60 5.47 -16.34
N PRO A 2 -24.89 6.72 -16.78
CA PRO A 2 -25.99 7.05 -17.68
C PRO A 2 -25.97 6.25 -19.00
N SER A 3 -24.78 5.86 -19.46
CA SER A 3 -24.57 5.07 -20.68
C SER A 3 -24.63 3.54 -20.45
N GLY A 4 -25.10 3.10 -19.27
CA GLY A 4 -25.18 1.68 -18.90
C GLY A 4 -23.98 1.17 -18.07
N PRO A 5 -23.82 -0.17 -17.94
CA PRO A 5 -22.72 -0.76 -17.21
C PRO A 5 -21.40 -0.58 -17.97
N MET A 6 -20.34 -0.22 -17.24
CA MET A 6 -19.04 0.11 -17.81
C MET A 6 -17.89 -0.56 -17.05
N VAL A 7 -16.78 -0.78 -17.74
CA VAL A 7 -15.50 -1.21 -17.19
C VAL A 7 -14.47 -0.14 -17.53
N ILE A 8 -13.67 0.26 -16.54
CA ILE A 8 -12.54 1.16 -16.75
C ILE A 8 -11.29 0.30 -16.98
N ALA A 9 -10.59 0.57 -18.07
CA ALA A 9 -9.29 -0.01 -18.38
C ALA A 9 -8.25 1.11 -18.50
N VAL A 10 -7.10 0.92 -17.87
CA VAL A 10 -5.96 1.85 -17.93
C VAL A 10 -4.73 1.13 -18.47
N THR A 11 -3.77 1.88 -18.97
CA THR A 11 -2.61 1.33 -19.66
C THR A 11 -1.30 2.02 -19.22
N GLU A 12 -0.19 1.29 -19.38
CA GLU A 12 1.16 1.84 -19.24
C GLU A 12 1.45 2.97 -20.25
N SER A 13 0.62 3.13 -21.29
CA SER A 13 0.70 4.26 -22.22
C SER A 13 -0.16 5.46 -21.80
N ASN A 14 -0.61 5.51 -20.55
CA ASN A 14 -1.44 6.58 -19.96
C ASN A 14 -2.79 6.81 -20.67
N ASN A 15 -3.30 5.80 -21.39
CA ASN A 15 -4.66 5.81 -21.89
C ASN A 15 -5.61 5.23 -20.86
N VAL A 16 -6.74 5.89 -20.68
CA VAL A 16 -7.89 5.49 -19.87
C VAL A 16 -9.07 5.28 -20.80
N TYR A 17 -9.71 4.12 -20.70
CA TYR A 17 -10.87 3.76 -21.49
C TYR A 17 -12.03 3.44 -20.58
N ALA A 18 -13.19 4.05 -20.84
CA ALA A 18 -14.46 3.48 -20.41
C ALA A 18 -15.00 2.59 -21.52
N LEU A 19 -15.12 1.31 -21.25
CA LEU A 19 -15.68 0.33 -22.16
C LEU A 19 -17.09 -0.03 -21.72
N ASN A 20 -18.02 -0.18 -22.66
CA ASN A 20 -19.30 -0.80 -22.38
C ASN A 20 -19.06 -2.24 -21.89
N ALA A 21 -19.55 -2.55 -20.71
CA ALA A 21 -19.24 -3.80 -20.01
C ALA A 21 -19.82 -5.06 -20.70
N VAL A 22 -20.76 -4.88 -21.64
CA VAL A 22 -21.45 -5.99 -22.33
C VAL A 22 -20.75 -6.34 -23.64
N ASN A 23 -20.41 -5.34 -24.45
CA ASN A 23 -19.93 -5.53 -25.83
C ASN A 23 -18.53 -4.95 -26.10
N GLY A 24 -17.92 -4.27 -25.12
CA GLY A 24 -16.57 -3.71 -25.22
C GLY A 24 -16.43 -2.44 -26.06
N THR A 25 -17.53 -1.84 -26.56
CA THR A 25 -17.43 -0.58 -27.32
C THR A 25 -16.93 0.54 -26.41
N ILE A 26 -16.03 1.38 -26.92
CA ILE A 26 -15.54 2.55 -26.18
C ILE A 26 -16.69 3.55 -25.97
N ILE A 27 -16.97 3.89 -24.72
CA ILE A 27 -17.89 4.95 -24.32
C ILE A 27 -17.16 6.29 -24.38
N TRP A 28 -15.99 6.35 -23.75
CA TRP A 28 -15.05 7.47 -23.84
C TRP A 28 -13.62 6.96 -23.65
N GLN A 29 -12.65 7.73 -24.12
CA GLN A 29 -11.24 7.49 -23.90
C GLN A 29 -10.52 8.82 -23.61
N GLN A 30 -9.48 8.76 -22.78
CA GLN A 30 -8.66 9.92 -22.41
C GLN A 30 -7.19 9.50 -22.30
N ASN A 31 -6.29 10.26 -22.93
CA ASN A 31 -4.85 10.17 -22.64
C ASN A 31 -4.50 11.24 -21.59
N VAL A 32 -3.79 10.84 -20.54
CA VAL A 32 -3.47 11.73 -19.40
C VAL A 32 -2.02 12.25 -19.41
N GLY A 33 -1.32 12.11 -20.53
CA GLY A 33 0.06 12.56 -20.73
C GLY A 33 0.94 11.46 -21.33
N ALA A 34 2.07 11.84 -21.93
CA ALA A 34 3.00 10.85 -22.47
C ALA A 34 3.64 10.03 -21.32
N PRO A 35 3.70 8.68 -21.44
CA PRO A 35 4.34 7.82 -20.45
C PRO A 35 5.85 7.97 -20.46
N VAL A 36 6.52 7.63 -19.35
CA VAL A 36 7.98 7.61 -19.30
C VAL A 36 8.49 6.35 -20.01
N PRO A 37 9.36 6.47 -21.03
CA PRO A 37 9.88 5.31 -21.76
C PRO A 37 10.95 4.57 -20.96
N THR A 38 11.21 3.29 -21.30
CA THR A 38 12.16 2.42 -20.58
C THR A 38 13.52 3.06 -20.36
N ALA A 39 14.04 3.75 -21.38
CA ALA A 39 15.39 4.28 -21.39
C ALA A 39 15.62 5.39 -20.35
N ASP A 40 14.54 6.05 -19.92
CA ASP A 40 14.57 7.16 -18.98
C ASP A 40 14.13 6.74 -17.56
N LEU A 41 13.64 5.51 -17.40
CA LEU A 41 13.26 4.97 -16.10
C LEU A 41 14.48 4.48 -15.33
N ARG A 42 14.51 4.81 -14.04
CA ARG A 42 15.46 4.24 -13.09
C ARG A 42 14.91 2.94 -12.55
N CYS A 43 15.73 1.89 -12.54
CA CYS A 43 15.44 0.69 -11.74
C CYS A 43 14.10 0.03 -12.05
N THR A 44 13.76 -0.12 -13.33
CA THR A 44 12.45 -0.62 -13.75
C THR A 44 12.49 -2.06 -14.28
N GLU A 45 11.40 -2.79 -14.05
CA GLU A 45 11.16 -4.13 -14.60
C GLU A 45 10.05 -4.13 -15.67
N VAL A 46 9.51 -2.95 -16.01
CA VAL A 46 8.44 -2.79 -17.02
C VAL A 46 8.96 -2.13 -18.29
N GLY A 47 8.20 -2.26 -19.38
CA GLY A 47 8.53 -1.63 -20.65
C GLY A 47 8.46 -0.11 -20.57
N SER A 48 7.28 0.46 -20.36
CA SER A 48 7.11 1.89 -20.11
C SER A 48 6.36 2.09 -18.82
N MET A 49 6.51 3.25 -18.17
CA MET A 49 5.74 3.56 -16.97
C MET A 49 4.76 4.69 -17.25
N GLY A 50 3.49 4.30 -17.27
CA GLY A 50 2.35 5.20 -17.25
C GLY A 50 1.48 4.88 -16.04
N ILE A 51 0.26 4.39 -16.27
CA ILE A 51 -0.64 3.89 -15.24
C ILE A 51 -0.42 2.38 -15.05
N ILE A 52 0.08 1.98 -13.88
CA ILE A 52 0.30 0.57 -13.51
C ILE A 52 -0.67 0.14 -12.40
N GLY A 53 -0.79 0.93 -11.34
CA GLY A 53 -1.69 0.63 -10.22
C GLY A 53 -3.15 0.59 -10.67
N THR A 54 -3.94 -0.26 -10.00
CA THR A 54 -5.38 -0.33 -10.28
C THR A 54 -6.07 0.97 -9.82
N PRO A 55 -6.78 1.69 -10.70
CA PRO A 55 -7.55 2.87 -10.35
C PRO A 55 -8.68 2.57 -9.37
N ILE A 56 -9.20 3.60 -8.71
CA ILE A 56 -10.36 3.47 -7.82
C ILE A 56 -11.46 4.47 -8.20
N VAL A 57 -12.71 4.05 -8.10
CA VAL A 57 -13.88 4.90 -8.35
C VAL A 57 -14.53 5.25 -7.02
N ASP A 58 -14.67 6.54 -6.74
CA ASP A 58 -15.62 7.01 -5.73
C ASP A 58 -17.00 7.17 -6.38
N LEU A 59 -17.92 6.29 -6.00
CA LEU A 59 -19.27 6.29 -6.54
C LEU A 59 -20.06 7.53 -6.12
N ALA A 60 -19.80 8.08 -4.93
CA ALA A 60 -20.53 9.23 -4.41
C ALA A 60 -20.27 10.50 -5.21
N SER A 61 -18.99 10.81 -5.48
CA SER A 61 -18.60 11.96 -6.31
C SER A 61 -18.56 11.69 -7.81
N ARG A 62 -18.82 10.44 -8.25
CA ARG A 62 -18.64 10.01 -9.65
C ARG A 62 -17.22 10.25 -10.17
N ALA A 63 -16.23 10.17 -9.30
CA ALA A 63 -14.82 10.41 -9.64
C ALA A 63 -14.05 9.09 -9.80
N LEU A 64 -13.24 9.00 -10.85
CA LEU A 64 -12.24 7.98 -11.08
C LEU A 64 -10.87 8.56 -10.71
N PHE A 65 -10.15 7.90 -9.81
CA PHE A 65 -8.81 8.30 -9.39
C PHE A 65 -7.77 7.29 -9.88
N LEU A 66 -6.65 7.82 -10.38
CA LEU A 66 -5.51 7.06 -10.86
C LEU A 66 -4.21 7.82 -10.59
N ASN A 67 -3.10 7.10 -10.57
CA ASN A 67 -1.76 7.70 -10.59
C ASN A 67 -1.10 7.39 -11.94
N ALA A 68 -0.53 8.41 -12.56
CA ALA A 68 0.15 8.32 -13.84
C ALA A 68 1.55 8.90 -13.72
N MET A 69 2.55 8.11 -14.14
CA MET A 69 3.87 8.65 -14.38
C MET A 69 3.90 9.26 -15.78
N VAL A 70 4.34 10.50 -15.91
CA VAL A 70 4.31 11.24 -17.18
C VAL A 70 5.63 11.94 -17.46
N THR A 71 5.90 12.18 -18.74
CA THR A 71 6.98 13.05 -19.20
C THR A 71 6.51 13.98 -20.33
N PRO A 72 6.45 15.30 -20.11
CA PRO A 72 6.01 16.23 -21.15
C PRO A 72 7.06 16.48 -22.24
N ASP A 73 8.31 16.08 -22.02
CA ASP A 73 9.49 16.45 -22.81
C ASP A 73 10.35 15.25 -23.21
N GLY A 74 9.77 14.05 -23.22
CA GLY A 74 10.41 12.84 -23.74
C GLY A 74 11.53 12.29 -22.85
N GLY A 75 11.37 12.40 -21.53
CA GLY A 75 12.20 11.75 -20.51
C GLY A 75 12.96 12.71 -19.60
N ALA A 76 13.14 13.97 -19.99
CA ALA A 76 13.95 14.93 -19.24
C ALA A 76 13.27 15.36 -17.93
N THR A 77 11.97 15.60 -17.98
CA THR A 77 11.11 15.85 -16.83
C THR A 77 10.25 14.61 -16.58
N ILE A 78 10.36 14.07 -15.38
CA ILE A 78 9.55 12.93 -14.93
C ILE A 78 8.65 13.43 -13.80
N LYS A 79 7.34 13.15 -13.91
CA LYS A 79 6.34 13.51 -12.91
C LYS A 79 5.48 12.32 -12.54
N HIS A 80 5.02 12.31 -11.28
CA HIS A 80 3.86 11.53 -10.88
C HIS A 80 2.68 12.48 -10.68
N TYR A 81 1.60 12.21 -11.41
CA TYR A 81 0.33 12.91 -11.25
C TYR A 81 -0.72 11.97 -10.68
N ILE A 82 -1.30 12.36 -9.55
CA ILE A 82 -2.56 11.78 -9.09
C ILE A 82 -3.67 12.57 -9.79
N ILE A 83 -4.52 11.87 -10.53
CA ILE A 83 -5.50 12.46 -11.45
C ILE A 83 -6.89 12.00 -11.04
N SER A 84 -7.85 12.92 -11.08
CA SER A 84 -9.26 12.63 -10.97
C SER A 84 -9.97 12.92 -12.29
N LEU A 85 -10.69 11.93 -12.82
CA LEU A 85 -11.56 12.07 -13.98
C LEU A 85 -13.01 11.91 -13.56
N ASN A 86 -13.93 12.63 -14.19
CA ASN A 86 -15.33 12.30 -14.14
C ASN A 86 -15.53 10.92 -14.79
N VAL A 87 -16.03 9.95 -14.03
CA VAL A 87 -16.09 8.55 -14.51
C VAL A 87 -17.11 8.36 -15.65
N ASP A 88 -18.05 9.28 -15.84
CA ASP A 88 -19.04 9.22 -16.93
C ASP A 88 -18.54 9.85 -18.23
N THR A 89 -17.65 10.85 -18.17
CA THR A 89 -17.23 11.61 -19.35
C THR A 89 -15.74 11.53 -19.68
N GLY A 90 -14.90 11.09 -18.73
CA GLY A 90 -13.45 11.08 -18.86
C GLY A 90 -12.78 12.45 -18.70
N ALA A 91 -13.54 13.52 -18.47
CA ALA A 91 -12.99 14.86 -18.27
C ALA A 91 -12.25 14.96 -16.92
N ILE A 92 -11.12 15.66 -16.88
CA ILE A 92 -10.41 15.94 -15.61
C ILE A 92 -11.30 16.78 -14.70
N ASN A 93 -11.46 16.36 -13.45
CA ASN A 93 -12.26 17.09 -12.46
C ASN A 93 -11.54 18.38 -12.03
N PRO A 94 -12.27 19.47 -11.73
CA PRO A 94 -11.68 20.72 -11.25
C PRO A 94 -10.78 20.53 -10.02
N GLY A 95 -9.64 21.22 -10.00
CA GLY A 95 -8.64 21.13 -8.92
C GLY A 95 -7.61 20.02 -9.08
N TRP A 96 -7.73 19.19 -10.11
CA TRP A 96 -6.77 18.12 -10.46
C TRP A 96 -5.99 18.47 -11.73
N PRO A 97 -4.79 17.87 -11.97
CA PRO A 97 -4.10 16.84 -11.19
C PRO A 97 -3.28 17.38 -10.00
N VAL A 98 -2.85 16.48 -9.11
CA VAL A 98 -1.87 16.75 -8.05
C VAL A 98 -0.47 16.35 -8.54
N ASP A 99 0.47 17.28 -8.55
CA ASP A 99 1.91 17.01 -8.73
C ASP A 99 2.50 16.49 -7.41
N VAL A 100 2.82 15.20 -7.37
CA VAL A 100 3.25 14.53 -6.14
C VAL A 100 4.62 15.03 -5.67
N GLU A 101 5.55 15.31 -6.58
CA GLU A 101 6.88 15.78 -6.22
C GLU A 101 6.86 17.20 -5.63
N LEU A 102 5.93 18.05 -6.10
CA LEU A 102 5.77 19.40 -5.55
C LEU A 102 5.07 19.42 -4.18
N THR A 103 4.34 18.36 -3.82
CA THR A 103 3.41 18.39 -2.68
C THR A 103 3.74 17.38 -1.57
N ALA A 104 4.33 16.22 -1.90
CA ALA A 104 4.63 15.18 -0.93
C ALA A 104 6.02 15.36 -0.29
N GLN A 105 6.02 15.60 1.02
CA GLN A 105 7.22 15.65 1.84
C GLN A 105 6.94 14.98 3.19
N TYR A 106 7.97 14.37 3.77
CA TYR A 106 7.90 13.75 5.09
C TYR A 106 9.25 13.84 5.79
N ASN A 107 9.29 14.35 7.02
CA ASN A 107 10.50 14.49 7.84
C ASN A 107 11.70 15.12 7.09
N GLY A 108 11.44 16.16 6.29
CA GLY A 108 12.47 16.84 5.48
C GLY A 108 12.95 16.07 4.25
N THR A 109 12.39 14.87 4.00
CA THR A 109 12.58 14.13 2.76
C THR A 109 11.51 14.55 1.76
N THR A 110 11.92 14.87 0.53
CA THR A 110 11.01 15.24 -0.57
C THR A 110 10.84 14.06 -1.51
N PHE A 111 9.60 13.83 -1.96
CA PHE A 111 9.33 12.83 -2.99
C PHE A 111 10.06 13.19 -4.29
N THR A 112 10.88 12.28 -4.82
CA THR A 112 11.62 12.49 -6.08
C THR A 112 11.02 11.65 -7.20
N ALA A 113 10.34 12.28 -8.15
CA ALA A 113 9.51 11.56 -9.13
C ALA A 113 10.33 10.62 -10.04
N ALA A 114 11.57 10.98 -10.37
CA ALA A 114 12.46 10.16 -11.20
C ALA A 114 12.91 8.84 -10.54
N VAL A 115 12.74 8.70 -9.23
CA VAL A 115 13.21 7.53 -8.46
C VAL A 115 12.05 6.64 -8.02
N GLN A 116 10.95 7.25 -7.57
CA GLN A 116 9.80 6.50 -7.07
C GLN A 116 8.98 5.92 -8.22
N GLN A 117 8.52 4.68 -8.06
CA GLN A 117 7.68 3.97 -9.02
C GLN A 117 6.35 3.57 -8.35
N GLN A 118 5.34 3.34 -9.19
CA GLN A 118 4.00 2.99 -8.75
C GLN A 118 3.61 1.59 -9.22
N ARG A 119 2.92 0.85 -8.36
CA ARG A 119 2.50 -0.54 -8.57
C ARG A 119 1.23 -0.93 -7.80
N PRO A 120 1.06 -0.52 -6.52
CA PRO A 120 -0.11 -0.91 -5.75
C PRO A 120 -1.43 -0.34 -6.31
N ALA A 121 -2.54 -1.05 -6.08
CA ALA A 121 -3.86 -0.47 -6.26
C ALA A 121 -4.10 0.74 -5.32
N LEU A 122 -4.87 1.72 -5.78
CA LEU A 122 -5.25 2.88 -4.97
C LEU A 122 -6.36 2.50 -3.98
N GLY A 123 -6.42 3.20 -2.83
CA GLY A 123 -7.46 3.00 -1.82
C GLY A 123 -8.12 4.31 -1.41
N ILE A 124 -9.39 4.24 -0.97
CA ILE A 124 -10.09 5.38 -0.37
C ILE A 124 -10.52 4.98 1.03
N VAL A 125 -10.20 5.82 2.02
CA VAL A 125 -10.67 5.68 3.40
C VAL A 125 -11.31 6.99 3.83
N GLY A 126 -12.61 6.95 4.13
CA GLY A 126 -13.39 8.18 4.32
C GLY A 126 -13.32 9.08 3.08
N ASN A 127 -12.79 10.28 3.23
CA ASN A 127 -12.65 11.28 2.17
C ASN A 127 -11.20 11.38 1.62
N ILE A 128 -10.31 10.45 1.98
CA ILE A 128 -8.90 10.51 1.62
C ILE A 128 -8.57 9.40 0.64
N LEU A 129 -8.03 9.78 -0.52
CA LEU A 129 -7.41 8.89 -1.49
C LEU A 129 -5.97 8.57 -1.06
N TYR A 130 -5.59 7.31 -1.12
CA TYR A 130 -4.26 6.83 -0.76
C TYR A 130 -3.55 6.20 -1.96
N VAL A 131 -2.28 6.57 -2.16
CA VAL A 131 -1.42 6.05 -3.22
C VAL A 131 -0.09 5.61 -2.63
N GLY A 132 0.28 4.35 -2.87
CA GLY A 132 1.54 3.75 -2.44
C GLY A 132 2.63 3.82 -3.52
N TYR A 133 3.87 4.05 -3.12
CA TYR A 133 5.04 4.06 -4.00
C TYR A 133 6.22 3.29 -3.40
N GLY A 134 7.17 2.94 -4.27
CA GLY A 134 8.43 2.32 -3.90
C GLY A 134 9.38 2.25 -5.09
N SER A 135 10.08 1.14 -5.24
CA SER A 135 10.92 0.82 -6.41
C SER A 135 10.51 -0.52 -7.00
N MET A 136 10.78 -0.74 -8.30
CA MET A 136 10.54 -2.03 -8.94
C MET A 136 11.72 -3.00 -8.80
N ALA A 137 12.94 -2.49 -8.62
CA ALA A 137 14.18 -3.29 -8.60
C ALA A 137 15.15 -2.91 -7.48
N ASP A 138 14.65 -2.26 -6.43
CA ASP A 138 15.40 -1.88 -5.22
C ASP A 138 16.74 -1.16 -5.45
N CYS A 139 16.82 -0.34 -6.49
CA CYS A 139 17.98 0.52 -6.69
C CYS A 139 17.64 2.01 -6.63
N ASP A 140 18.70 2.81 -6.46
CA ASP A 140 18.66 4.25 -6.19
C ASP A 140 18.07 4.58 -4.80
N LEU A 141 18.04 5.87 -4.45
CA LEU A 141 17.58 6.39 -3.17
C LEU A 141 16.04 6.50 -3.11
N TYR A 142 15.37 5.37 -3.29
CA TYR A 142 13.90 5.30 -3.21
C TYR A 142 13.42 5.24 -1.76
N HIS A 143 12.16 5.61 -1.53
CA HIS A 143 11.52 5.50 -0.22
C HIS A 143 10.12 4.90 -0.40
N GLY A 144 9.66 4.09 0.55
CA GLY A 144 8.27 3.66 0.56
C GLY A 144 7.35 4.80 0.94
N TRP A 145 6.58 5.35 -0.02
CA TRP A 145 5.68 6.46 0.24
C TRP A 145 4.22 6.02 0.32
N LEU A 146 3.50 6.52 1.32
CA LEU A 146 2.04 6.55 1.32
C LEU A 146 1.59 8.01 1.23
N VAL A 147 1.05 8.39 0.08
CA VAL A 147 0.53 9.75 -0.17
C VAL A 147 -0.98 9.75 0.02
N GLY A 148 -1.49 10.67 0.82
CA GLY A 148 -2.91 10.89 1.08
C GLY A 148 -3.40 12.21 0.51
N VAL A 149 -4.48 12.17 -0.27
CA VAL A 149 -5.10 13.33 -0.92
C VAL A 149 -6.56 13.43 -0.51
N PRO A 150 -6.99 14.48 0.21
CA PRO A 150 -8.40 14.74 0.46
C PRO A 150 -9.13 14.95 -0.88
N ILE A 151 -10.14 14.12 -1.17
CA ILE A 151 -10.83 14.10 -2.47
C ILE A 151 -11.49 15.44 -2.80
N ASN A 152 -12.06 16.10 -1.79
CA ASN A 152 -12.70 17.40 -1.89
C ASN A 152 -11.74 18.61 -1.79
N ASN A 153 -10.45 18.37 -1.50
CA ASN A 153 -9.45 19.41 -1.38
C ASN A 153 -8.06 18.87 -1.78
N PRO A 154 -7.83 18.64 -3.09
CA PRO A 154 -6.60 18.02 -3.59
C PRO A 154 -5.33 18.83 -3.33
N ALA A 155 -5.44 20.09 -2.91
CA ALA A 155 -4.29 20.92 -2.52
C ALA A 155 -3.72 20.56 -1.12
N SER A 156 -4.47 19.86 -0.28
CA SER A 156 -4.05 19.50 1.09
C SER A 156 -3.46 18.10 1.18
N VAL A 157 -2.44 17.86 0.35
CA VAL A 157 -1.70 16.58 0.32
C VAL A 157 -0.99 16.35 1.66
N THR A 158 -1.06 15.11 2.13
CA THR A 158 -0.32 14.61 3.31
C THR A 158 0.45 13.36 2.88
N ALA A 159 1.56 13.05 3.54
CA ALA A 159 2.37 11.91 3.17
C ALA A 159 3.12 11.34 4.36
N TRP A 160 3.44 10.05 4.25
CA TRP A 160 4.41 9.35 5.08
C TRP A 160 5.43 8.64 4.20
N ALA A 161 6.67 8.50 4.68
CA ALA A 161 7.71 7.74 4.01
C ALA A 161 8.52 6.86 4.97
N ALA A 162 8.87 5.66 4.51
CA ALA A 162 9.81 4.76 5.15
C ALA A 162 11.27 5.16 4.85
N GLY A 163 12.19 4.74 5.72
CA GLY A 163 13.62 4.89 5.50
C GLY A 163 14.06 6.34 5.37
N THR A 164 13.59 7.25 6.23
CA THR A 164 13.92 8.68 6.15
C THR A 164 14.84 9.16 7.28
N THR A 165 15.56 8.27 7.96
CA THR A 165 16.34 8.60 9.15
C THR A 165 17.81 8.31 8.92
N ASN A 166 18.71 9.26 9.20
CA ASN A 166 20.16 9.04 9.18
C ASN A 166 20.72 8.41 7.88
N GLY A 167 20.18 8.80 6.71
CA GLY A 167 20.63 8.28 5.42
C GLY A 167 20.15 6.85 5.10
N THR A 168 19.16 6.34 5.84
CA THR A 168 18.39 5.18 5.41
C THR A 168 17.60 5.50 4.15
N TYR A 169 17.17 4.45 3.45
CA TYR A 169 16.28 4.50 2.30
C TYR A 169 15.60 3.13 2.16
N GLY A 170 14.71 2.99 1.18
CA GLY A 170 13.95 1.77 0.91
C GLY A 170 12.57 1.76 1.56
N GLY A 171 12.10 0.58 1.95
CA GLY A 171 10.80 0.37 2.59
C GLY A 171 9.62 0.40 1.63
N GLY A 172 9.83 0.05 0.36
CA GLY A 172 8.85 0.24 -0.71
C GLY A 172 7.46 -0.32 -0.40
N ILE A 173 6.41 0.43 -0.74
CA ILE A 173 5.03 -0.07 -0.70
C ILE A 173 4.71 -0.57 -2.10
N TRP A 174 4.90 -1.88 -2.33
CA TRP A 174 4.87 -2.46 -3.67
C TRP A 174 3.83 -3.58 -3.87
N GLY A 175 3.20 -4.04 -2.79
CA GLY A 175 2.18 -5.09 -2.83
C GLY A 175 1.01 -4.73 -3.75
N VAL A 176 0.69 -5.64 -4.69
CA VAL A 176 -0.26 -5.37 -5.79
C VAL A 176 -1.66 -5.00 -5.29
N GLY A 177 -2.14 -5.65 -4.22
CA GLY A 177 -3.49 -5.45 -3.69
C GLY A 177 -3.76 -4.07 -3.08
N GLY A 178 -2.74 -3.20 -2.95
CA GLY A 178 -2.94 -1.81 -2.60
C GLY A 178 -3.06 -1.53 -1.10
N VAL A 179 -3.90 -0.56 -0.78
CA VAL A 179 -4.14 -0.06 0.58
C VAL A 179 -5.37 -0.75 1.16
N ALA A 180 -5.20 -1.46 2.28
CA ALA A 180 -6.31 -2.08 3.00
C ALA A 180 -6.91 -1.10 4.02
N SER A 181 -8.16 -1.34 4.46
CA SER A 181 -8.82 -0.47 5.44
C SER A 181 -9.82 -1.18 6.32
N ASP A 182 -9.86 -0.79 7.60
CA ASP A 182 -10.90 -1.16 8.57
C ASP A 182 -12.12 -0.23 8.52
N GLY A 183 -12.19 0.65 7.50
CA GLY A 183 -13.22 1.68 7.34
C GLY A 183 -12.84 3.04 7.93
N THR A 184 -11.84 3.10 8.82
CA THR A 184 -11.37 4.34 9.45
C THR A 184 -9.88 4.61 9.20
N ASN A 185 -9.07 3.55 9.23
CA ASN A 185 -7.62 3.59 9.14
C ASN A 185 -7.16 2.89 7.86
N ALA A 186 -6.03 3.35 7.32
CA ALA A 186 -5.37 2.71 6.20
C ALA A 186 -4.29 1.75 6.72
N PHE A 187 -4.10 0.63 6.02
CA PHE A 187 -3.07 -0.37 6.31
C PHE A 187 -2.26 -0.63 5.04
N VAL A 188 -0.95 -0.64 5.18
CA VAL A 188 0.00 -0.98 4.11
C VAL A 188 1.13 -1.83 4.66
N THR A 189 1.88 -2.42 3.74
CA THR A 189 3.12 -3.13 4.03
C THR A 189 4.30 -2.49 3.35
N THR A 190 5.42 -2.46 4.04
CA THR A 190 6.71 -2.00 3.52
C THR A 190 7.66 -3.17 3.29
N GLY A 191 8.46 -3.06 2.22
CA GLY A 191 9.55 -3.99 1.93
C GLY A 191 10.83 -3.64 2.69
N ASN A 192 11.96 -4.13 2.19
CA ASN A 192 13.25 -3.97 2.85
C ASN A 192 13.73 -2.51 2.98
N THR A 193 14.38 -2.18 4.08
CA THR A 193 15.12 -0.92 4.28
C THR A 193 16.63 -1.11 4.20
N TYR A 194 17.36 -0.06 3.83
CA TYR A 194 18.80 -0.07 3.65
C TYR A 194 19.51 0.92 4.56
N ASN A 195 20.80 0.67 4.82
CA ASN A 195 21.67 1.50 5.66
C ASN A 195 21.14 1.74 7.09
N THR A 196 20.32 0.84 7.60
CA THR A 196 19.65 0.99 8.91
C THR A 196 20.60 0.86 10.10
N GLY A 197 21.75 0.19 9.94
CA GLY A 197 22.67 -0.07 11.05
C GLY A 197 22.03 -0.85 12.20
N GLY A 198 20.98 -1.62 11.92
CA GLY A 198 20.19 -2.34 12.94
C GLY A 198 19.15 -1.50 13.67
N VAL A 199 18.95 -0.23 13.29
CA VAL A 199 17.89 0.64 13.83
C VAL A 199 16.71 0.64 12.87
N TRP A 200 15.55 0.18 13.35
CA TRP A 200 14.35 0.07 12.51
C TRP A 200 13.91 1.43 11.96
N SER A 201 13.65 1.49 10.65
CA SER A 201 13.32 2.73 9.93
C SER A 201 12.07 2.57 9.06
N GLY A 202 11.09 1.78 9.54
CA GLY A 202 9.80 1.62 8.85
C GLY A 202 9.75 0.56 7.77
N GLY A 203 10.81 -0.22 7.56
CA GLY A 203 10.86 -1.37 6.64
C GLY A 203 10.27 -2.65 7.24
N GLU A 204 9.97 -3.63 6.39
CA GLU A 204 9.54 -4.98 6.77
C GLU A 204 8.37 -4.98 7.77
N ALA A 205 7.39 -4.10 7.55
CA ALA A 205 6.34 -3.84 8.53
C ALA A 205 4.94 -3.79 7.93
N VAL A 206 3.95 -4.21 8.72
CA VAL A 206 2.56 -3.82 8.55
C VAL A 206 2.35 -2.54 9.35
N ILE A 207 1.87 -1.47 8.71
CA ILE A 207 1.67 -0.18 9.37
C ILE A 207 0.21 0.25 9.23
N ARG A 208 -0.39 0.65 10.35
CA ARG A 208 -1.71 1.25 10.46
C ARG A 208 -1.57 2.77 10.57
N PHE A 209 -2.29 3.47 9.71
CA PHE A 209 -2.27 4.93 9.64
C PHE A 209 -3.61 5.50 10.08
N GLN A 210 -3.54 6.54 10.91
CA GLN A 210 -4.68 7.43 11.12
C GLN A 210 -5.00 8.20 9.81
N PRO A 211 -6.20 8.78 9.66
CA PRO A 211 -6.55 9.58 8.49
C PRO A 211 -5.50 10.67 8.19
N GLY A 212 -5.07 10.80 6.93
CA GLY A 212 -4.03 11.76 6.52
C GLY A 212 -2.61 11.19 6.48
N PRO A 213 -2.45 9.98 5.93
CA PRO A 213 -1.55 8.92 6.43
C PRO A 213 -0.65 9.30 7.61
N ILE A 214 -1.25 9.53 8.79
CA ILE A 214 -0.48 9.91 9.98
C ILE A 214 0.02 8.64 10.68
N PHE A 215 1.34 8.49 10.74
CA PHE A 215 2.01 7.45 11.53
C PHE A 215 2.30 7.95 12.94
N SER A 216 1.74 7.28 13.94
CA SER A 216 1.88 7.68 15.35
C SER A 216 3.21 7.27 15.99
N GLY A 217 3.88 6.24 15.45
CA GLY A 217 5.02 5.59 16.11
C GLY A 217 4.66 4.72 17.31
N ASN A 218 3.38 4.64 17.70
CA ASN A 218 2.93 3.77 18.79
C ASN A 218 3.01 2.31 18.36
N THR A 219 3.42 1.44 19.28
CA THR A 219 3.50 -0.01 19.01
C THR A 219 2.15 -0.62 18.65
N SER A 220 1.02 0.01 18.99
CA SER A 220 -0.30 -0.45 18.54
C SER A 220 -0.53 -0.31 17.03
N ASP A 221 0.23 0.56 16.36
CA ASP A 221 -0.04 1.03 15.01
C ASP A 221 0.98 0.51 13.98
N TYR A 222 1.93 -0.34 14.38
CA TYR A 222 2.76 -1.08 13.44
C TYR A 222 3.15 -2.44 14.01
N TRP A 223 3.47 -3.36 13.11
CA TRP A 223 4.11 -4.62 13.43
C TRP A 223 5.30 -4.84 12.51
N ALA A 224 6.43 -5.24 13.09
CA ALA A 224 7.55 -5.83 12.36
C ALA A 224 8.03 -7.07 13.12
N ALA A 225 8.46 -8.11 12.39
CA ALA A 225 9.04 -9.28 13.04
C ALA A 225 10.33 -8.92 13.79
N PRO A 226 10.69 -9.61 14.89
CA PRO A 226 11.98 -9.39 15.55
C PRO A 226 13.18 -9.64 14.62
N THR A 227 12.97 -10.41 13.56
CA THR A 227 13.93 -10.74 12.51
C THR A 227 13.95 -9.76 11.34
N TRP A 228 13.24 -8.62 11.40
CA TRP A 228 13.15 -7.64 10.31
C TRP A 228 14.53 -7.30 9.71
N PHE A 229 15.56 -7.11 10.54
CA PHE A 229 16.90 -6.74 10.07
C PHE A 229 17.58 -7.83 9.25
N THR A 230 17.29 -9.10 9.55
CA THR A 230 17.75 -10.23 8.73
C THR A 230 16.88 -10.44 7.49
N MET A 231 15.60 -10.02 7.54
CA MET A 231 14.73 -10.02 6.37
C MET A 231 15.20 -9.01 5.33
N ASP A 232 15.57 -7.79 5.78
CA ASP A 232 16.20 -6.75 4.95
C ASP A 232 17.42 -7.30 4.19
N GLN A 233 18.33 -7.97 4.91
CA GLN A 233 19.57 -8.52 4.33
C GLN A 233 19.32 -9.71 3.39
N GLY A 234 18.23 -10.46 3.63
CA GLY A 234 17.87 -11.64 2.85
C GLY A 234 16.94 -11.36 1.68
N ASN A 235 16.51 -10.11 1.46
CA ASN A 235 15.47 -9.75 0.50
C ASN A 235 14.20 -10.61 0.70
N ASN A 236 13.77 -10.73 1.96
CA ASN A 236 12.62 -11.54 2.38
C ASN A 236 11.37 -10.69 2.65
N ASP A 237 11.19 -9.65 1.83
CA ASP A 237 10.15 -8.62 1.93
C ASP A 237 8.84 -9.12 2.54
N LEU A 238 8.35 -8.41 3.53
CA LEU A 238 7.00 -8.55 4.06
C LEU A 238 5.95 -8.05 3.06
N GLY A 239 6.33 -7.17 2.12
CA GLY A 239 5.44 -6.49 1.17
C GLY A 239 4.89 -7.31 -0.01
N THR A 240 4.94 -8.64 0.03
CA THR A 240 4.55 -9.50 -1.12
C THR A 240 3.08 -9.42 -1.50
N SER A 241 2.21 -9.28 -0.50
CA SER A 241 0.81 -8.96 -0.62
C SER A 241 0.53 -7.74 0.26
N CYS A 242 -0.52 -6.98 -0.08
CA CYS A 242 -1.05 -6.00 0.86
C CYS A 242 -1.58 -6.71 2.13
N PRO A 243 -1.72 -5.99 3.25
CA PRO A 243 -2.38 -6.51 4.43
C PRO A 243 -3.79 -7.01 4.10
N LEU A 244 -4.14 -8.20 4.60
CA LEU A 244 -5.48 -8.76 4.46
C LEU A 244 -6.18 -8.67 5.81
N LEU A 245 -7.19 -7.80 5.92
CA LEU A 245 -7.96 -7.64 7.15
C LEU A 245 -9.06 -8.68 7.20
N VAL A 246 -9.12 -9.43 8.28
CA VAL A 246 -10.11 -10.51 8.46
C VAL A 246 -10.69 -10.51 9.85
N ASP A 247 -11.96 -10.91 9.94
CA ASP A 247 -12.59 -11.25 11.21
C ASP A 247 -12.72 -12.78 11.30
N VAL A 248 -12.42 -13.32 12.48
CA VAL A 248 -12.50 -14.74 12.80
C VAL A 248 -13.34 -14.88 14.07
N PRO A 249 -14.68 -14.96 13.94
CA PRO A 249 -15.58 -15.14 15.08
C PRO A 249 -15.18 -16.37 15.91
N GLY A 250 -15.12 -16.22 17.23
CA GLY A 250 -14.71 -17.27 18.16
C GLY A 250 -13.21 -17.35 18.44
N ALA A 251 -12.36 -16.62 17.71
CA ALA A 251 -10.93 -16.49 18.06
C ALA A 251 -10.67 -15.35 19.06
N THR A 252 -9.54 -15.44 19.78
CA THR A 252 -8.99 -14.32 20.56
C THR A 252 -7.52 -14.11 20.20
N PRO A 253 -7.15 -12.97 19.60
CA PRO A 253 -8.02 -11.91 19.07
C PRO A 253 -8.82 -12.39 17.84
N SER A 254 -10.03 -11.84 17.65
CA SER A 254 -10.90 -12.17 16.51
C SER A 254 -10.69 -11.28 15.30
N GLN A 255 -10.19 -10.06 15.50
CA GLN A 255 -9.89 -9.11 14.43
C GLN A 255 -8.41 -9.20 14.09
N LEU A 256 -8.10 -9.71 12.91
CA LEU A 256 -6.73 -10.03 12.50
C LEU A 256 -6.30 -9.25 11.26
N VAL A 257 -4.99 -9.08 11.15
CA VAL A 257 -4.31 -8.84 9.88
C VAL A 257 -3.60 -10.12 9.49
N VAL A 258 -3.80 -10.59 8.27
CA VAL A 258 -2.99 -11.64 7.67
C VAL A 258 -1.96 -10.97 6.77
N GLN A 259 -0.70 -11.33 6.97
CA GLN A 259 0.40 -10.86 6.14
C GLN A 259 1.20 -12.04 5.59
N LEU A 260 1.58 -11.96 4.31
CA LEU A 260 2.44 -12.96 3.66
C LEU A 260 3.78 -12.32 3.32
N ASN A 261 4.89 -13.06 3.42
CA ASN A 261 6.21 -12.57 3.04
C ASN A 261 6.88 -13.41 1.95
N LYS A 262 7.96 -12.84 1.42
CA LYS A 262 8.75 -13.41 0.32
C LYS A 262 9.50 -14.66 0.75
N GLY A 263 9.78 -14.77 2.05
CA GLY A 263 10.31 -15.96 2.71
C GLY A 263 9.33 -17.12 2.88
N ALA A 264 8.13 -17.04 2.29
CA ALA A 264 7.12 -18.10 2.28
C ALA A 264 6.37 -18.33 3.61
N TYR A 265 6.32 -17.32 4.48
CA TYR A 265 5.58 -17.33 5.73
C TYR A 265 4.25 -16.59 5.61
N GLY A 266 3.26 -17.09 6.35
CA GLY A 266 2.04 -16.36 6.70
C GLY A 266 2.07 -15.98 8.19
N PHE A 267 1.63 -14.76 8.49
CA PHE A 267 1.58 -14.17 9.82
C PHE A 267 0.16 -13.75 10.16
N LEU A 268 -0.27 -14.03 11.40
CA LEU A 268 -1.50 -13.51 11.99
C LEU A 268 -1.13 -12.43 13.01
N LEU A 269 -1.68 -11.23 12.84
CA LEU A 269 -1.43 -10.08 13.72
C LEU A 269 -2.74 -9.62 14.36
N ASN A 270 -2.69 -9.05 15.56
CA ASN A 270 -3.85 -8.45 16.19
C ASN A 270 -4.15 -7.07 15.55
N ARG A 271 -5.26 -6.96 14.82
CA ARG A 271 -5.61 -5.73 14.07
C ARG A 271 -5.79 -4.51 14.97
N SER A 272 -6.24 -4.71 16.21
CA SER A 272 -6.48 -3.64 17.17
C SER A 272 -5.21 -3.16 17.90
N ASN A 273 -4.17 -4.00 17.91
CA ASN A 273 -2.91 -3.71 18.59
C ASN A 273 -1.78 -4.52 17.92
N LEU A 274 -1.11 -3.89 16.96
CA LEU A 274 -0.11 -4.57 16.12
C LEU A 274 1.16 -5.00 16.88
N GLY A 275 1.47 -4.36 18.00
CA GLY A 275 2.48 -4.80 18.97
C GLY A 275 3.91 -4.32 18.74
N GLY A 276 4.19 -3.55 17.68
CA GLY A 276 5.51 -3.00 17.38
C GLY A 276 6.48 -4.06 16.84
N ILE A 277 7.74 -4.00 17.26
CA ILE A 277 8.72 -5.05 16.93
C ILE A 277 8.53 -6.21 17.91
N THR A 278 7.75 -7.21 17.52
CA THR A 278 7.35 -8.32 18.39
C THR A 278 6.95 -9.56 17.59
N ASP A 279 6.81 -10.70 18.25
CA ASP A 279 6.31 -11.91 17.60
C ASP A 279 4.86 -11.70 17.10
N ALA A 280 4.54 -12.29 15.95
CA ALA A 280 3.16 -12.36 15.48
C ALA A 280 2.29 -13.17 16.47
N VAL A 281 0.97 -12.98 16.43
CA VAL A 281 0.03 -13.84 17.18
C VAL A 281 0.25 -15.31 16.80
N TYR A 282 0.49 -15.55 15.52
CA TYR A 282 0.91 -16.84 14.99
C TYR A 282 1.68 -16.64 13.69
N SER A 283 2.62 -17.53 13.39
CA SER A 283 3.26 -17.60 12.08
C SER A 283 3.49 -19.04 11.64
N LEU A 284 3.47 -19.28 10.33
CA LEU A 284 3.70 -20.59 9.74
C LEU A 284 4.40 -20.43 8.39
N GLN A 285 5.35 -21.30 8.09
CA GLN A 285 5.86 -21.45 6.72
C GLN A 285 4.77 -22.14 5.88
N ILE A 286 4.11 -21.39 4.99
CA ILE A 286 2.96 -21.84 4.20
C ILE A 286 3.35 -22.32 2.80
N SER A 287 4.61 -22.11 2.40
CA SER A 287 5.17 -22.63 1.16
C SER A 287 6.68 -22.88 1.29
N ASN A 288 7.22 -23.66 0.35
CA ASN A 288 8.66 -23.81 0.14
C ASN A 288 9.21 -22.90 -0.98
N ASN A 289 8.35 -22.06 -1.56
CA ASN A 289 8.70 -21.15 -2.64
C ASN A 289 8.35 -19.73 -2.27
N GLN A 290 9.07 -18.80 -2.91
CA GLN A 290 8.85 -17.37 -2.77
C GLN A 290 7.41 -16.97 -3.15
N LEU A 291 6.80 -16.12 -2.31
CA LEU A 291 5.49 -15.51 -2.55
C LEU A 291 5.70 -14.11 -3.11
N ILE A 292 5.02 -13.73 -4.20
CA ILE A 292 5.15 -12.40 -4.84
C ILE A 292 3.85 -11.93 -5.51
N GLN A 293 2.76 -12.65 -5.27
CA GLN A 293 1.43 -12.37 -5.79
C GLN A 293 0.55 -11.77 -4.68
N ALA A 294 -0.51 -11.08 -5.07
CA ALA A 294 -1.58 -10.80 -4.12
C ALA A 294 -2.22 -12.10 -3.63
N ALA A 295 -2.90 -12.02 -2.50
CA ALA A 295 -3.71 -13.08 -1.93
C ALA A 295 -5.13 -12.54 -1.72
N ALA A 296 -6.09 -13.44 -1.56
CA ALA A 296 -7.49 -13.10 -1.39
C ALA A 296 -8.06 -13.78 -0.15
N THR A 297 -8.87 -13.07 0.62
CA THR A 297 -9.58 -13.64 1.77
C THR A 297 -11.04 -13.87 1.45
N TYR A 298 -11.62 -14.86 2.13
CA TYR A 298 -13.03 -15.17 2.01
C TYR A 298 -13.51 -15.91 3.25
N GLN A 299 -14.83 -15.94 3.44
CA GLN A 299 -15.47 -16.70 4.50
C GLN A 299 -16.45 -17.70 3.89
N THR A 300 -16.50 -18.87 4.50
CA THR A 300 -17.55 -19.88 4.25
C THR A 300 -18.22 -20.20 5.58
N ASN A 301 -19.22 -21.09 5.58
CA ASN A 301 -19.77 -21.63 6.83
C ASN A 301 -18.73 -22.44 7.63
N GLN A 302 -17.63 -22.83 6.97
CA GLN A 302 -16.46 -23.39 7.60
C GLN A 302 -15.47 -22.29 8.05
N GLY A 303 -15.79 -21.01 8.11
CA GLY A 303 -14.90 -19.99 8.67
C GLY A 303 -14.03 -19.27 7.65
N THR A 304 -12.91 -18.69 8.11
CA THR A 304 -12.14 -17.68 7.36
C THR A 304 -10.93 -18.28 6.67
N TYR A 305 -10.81 -18.03 5.36
CA TYR A 305 -9.80 -18.58 4.48
C TYR A 305 -8.97 -17.49 3.82
N VAL A 306 -7.78 -17.90 3.37
CA VAL A 306 -6.87 -17.12 2.53
C VAL A 306 -6.42 -17.97 1.36
N ALA A 307 -6.66 -17.51 0.14
CA ALA A 307 -6.15 -18.08 -1.10
C ALA A 307 -4.90 -17.33 -1.56
N PHE A 308 -3.87 -18.09 -1.93
CA PHE A 308 -2.57 -17.55 -2.34
C PHE A 308 -1.86 -18.47 -3.34
N ARG A 309 -0.89 -17.92 -4.07
CA ARG A 309 -0.01 -18.71 -4.93
C ARG A 309 1.14 -19.26 -4.11
N ALA A 310 1.09 -20.56 -3.79
CA ALA A 310 2.19 -21.22 -3.10
C ALA A 310 3.41 -21.41 -4.03
N SER A 311 3.21 -21.52 -5.34
CA SER A 311 4.30 -21.58 -6.33
C SER A 311 3.79 -21.16 -7.71
N LYS A 312 4.67 -21.18 -8.73
CA LYS A 312 4.28 -20.99 -10.15
C LYS A 312 3.43 -22.13 -10.71
N SER A 313 3.23 -23.21 -9.96
CA SER A 313 2.45 -24.39 -10.36
C SER A 313 1.38 -24.78 -9.34
N THR A 314 1.21 -24.01 -8.27
CA THR A 314 0.36 -24.40 -7.14
C THR A 314 -0.43 -23.19 -6.63
N LEU A 315 -1.76 -23.31 -6.70
CA LEU A 315 -2.70 -22.47 -5.97
C LEU A 315 -3.04 -23.18 -4.66
N SER A 316 -2.97 -22.46 -3.54
CA SER A 316 -3.22 -23.04 -2.22
C SER A 316 -4.15 -22.18 -1.40
N THR A 317 -4.75 -22.80 -0.39
CA THR A 317 -5.48 -22.10 0.66
C THR A 317 -5.03 -22.52 2.04
N PHE A 318 -5.25 -21.63 2.99
CA PHE A 318 -5.29 -21.99 4.40
C PHE A 318 -6.52 -21.38 5.06
N ARG A 319 -6.95 -22.02 6.14
CA ARG A 319 -8.00 -21.55 7.03
C ARG A 319 -7.38 -21.06 8.34
N ILE A 320 -8.00 -20.04 8.92
CA ILE A 320 -7.64 -19.52 10.25
C ILE A 320 -8.54 -20.19 11.29
N THR A 321 -7.93 -20.79 12.32
CA THR A 321 -8.69 -21.47 13.37
C THR A 321 -9.39 -20.47 14.29
N ALA A 322 -10.65 -20.74 14.64
CA ALA A 322 -11.41 -19.99 15.63
C ALA A 322 -11.02 -20.39 17.06
N THR A 323 -9.73 -20.28 17.38
CA THR A 323 -9.13 -20.64 18.68
C THR A 323 -8.50 -19.42 19.35
N SER A 324 -8.08 -19.56 20.60
CA SER A 324 -7.43 -18.51 21.38
C SER A 324 -6.07 -19.01 21.89
N PRO A 325 -4.95 -18.71 21.21
CA PRO A 325 -4.81 -17.87 20.01
C PRO A 325 -5.26 -18.56 18.71
N PRO A 326 -5.61 -17.79 17.66
CA PRO A 326 -5.87 -18.33 16.32
C PRO A 326 -4.57 -18.85 15.68
N THR A 327 -4.69 -19.87 14.84
CA THR A 327 -3.57 -20.50 14.12
C THR A 327 -3.88 -20.65 12.63
N ILE A 328 -2.88 -20.93 11.81
CA ILE A 328 -3.02 -21.21 10.38
C ILE A 328 -3.09 -22.72 10.14
N ASN A 329 -4.10 -23.19 9.42
CA ASN A 329 -4.26 -24.58 8.99
C ASN A 329 -4.32 -24.64 7.46
N LEU A 330 -3.31 -25.24 6.80
CA LEU A 330 -3.31 -25.45 5.35
C LEU A 330 -4.46 -26.38 4.97
N THR A 331 -5.27 -25.99 3.98
CA THR A 331 -6.51 -26.70 3.64
C THR A 331 -6.39 -27.51 2.36
N TRP A 332 -6.34 -26.85 1.21
CA TRP A 332 -6.23 -27.54 -0.07
C TRP A 332 -5.17 -26.87 -0.95
N ASN A 333 -4.66 -27.65 -1.90
CA ASN A 333 -3.74 -27.20 -2.93
C ASN A 333 -4.17 -27.79 -4.27
N MET A 334 -4.02 -27.00 -5.33
CA MET A 334 -4.37 -27.37 -6.69
C MET A 334 -3.16 -27.16 -7.61
N SER A 335 -2.87 -28.18 -8.41
CA SER A 335 -1.89 -28.06 -9.49
C SER A 335 -2.47 -27.15 -10.57
N GLN A 336 -1.98 -25.91 -10.61
CA GLN A 336 -2.42 -24.90 -11.55
C GLN A 336 -1.20 -24.07 -11.95
N ASN A 337 -0.76 -24.22 -13.20
CA ASN A 337 0.39 -23.52 -13.72
C ASN A 337 0.09 -22.04 -14.02
N GLY A 338 1.00 -21.17 -13.61
CA GLY A 338 0.97 -19.75 -13.87
C GLY A 338 1.09 -18.92 -12.59
N CYS A 339 1.23 -17.61 -12.78
CA CYS A 339 1.58 -16.67 -11.71
C CYS A 339 0.52 -15.61 -11.45
N GLY A 340 -0.73 -15.80 -11.90
CA GLY A 340 -1.82 -14.84 -11.70
C GLY A 340 -2.24 -14.78 -10.23
N SER A 341 -2.51 -13.58 -9.73
CA SER A 341 -3.05 -13.40 -8.37
C SER A 341 -4.47 -13.98 -8.28
N PRO A 342 -4.79 -14.75 -7.23
CA PRO A 342 -6.15 -15.23 -7.03
C PRO A 342 -7.10 -14.10 -6.62
N TRP A 343 -8.37 -14.30 -6.93
CA TRP A 343 -9.48 -13.51 -6.40
C TRP A 343 -10.64 -14.45 -6.07
N VAL A 344 -11.64 -13.94 -5.35
CA VAL A 344 -12.78 -14.76 -4.91
C VAL A 344 -14.08 -14.10 -5.33
N SER A 345 -15.07 -14.94 -5.64
CA SER A 345 -16.45 -14.50 -5.82
C SER A 345 -17.42 -15.44 -5.12
N SER A 346 -18.64 -14.98 -4.90
CA SER A 346 -19.78 -15.83 -4.58
C SER A 346 -21.05 -15.28 -5.20
N THR A 347 -22.07 -16.11 -5.22
CA THR A 347 -23.40 -15.73 -5.72
C THR A 347 -24.19 -14.90 -4.72
N ASP A 348 -23.89 -15.01 -3.42
CA ASP A 348 -24.67 -14.42 -2.33
C ASP A 348 -23.81 -13.80 -1.21
N GLY A 349 -22.50 -13.73 -1.39
CA GLY A 349 -21.57 -13.17 -0.41
C GLY A 349 -21.15 -14.12 0.72
N THR A 350 -21.80 -15.28 0.89
CA THR A 350 -21.59 -16.15 2.07
C THR A 350 -21.51 -17.65 1.77
N ASN A 351 -22.06 -18.11 0.65
CA ASN A 351 -22.05 -19.51 0.21
C ASN A 351 -21.44 -19.64 -1.18
N ASN A 352 -21.06 -20.87 -1.54
CA ASN A 352 -20.52 -21.22 -2.86
C ASN A 352 -19.36 -20.30 -3.25
N MET A 353 -18.43 -20.08 -2.33
CA MET A 353 -17.24 -19.27 -2.61
C MET A 353 -16.42 -19.97 -3.69
N ILE A 354 -16.04 -19.24 -4.73
CA ILE A 354 -15.19 -19.74 -5.80
C ILE A 354 -13.88 -18.96 -5.79
N VAL A 355 -12.78 -19.68 -5.61
CA VAL A 355 -11.42 -19.13 -5.78
C VAL A 355 -11.07 -19.21 -7.25
N TRP A 356 -10.81 -18.05 -7.84
CA TRP A 356 -10.43 -17.92 -9.24
C TRP A 356 -8.95 -17.62 -9.38
N ALA A 357 -8.37 -18.05 -10.50
CA ALA A 357 -7.06 -17.62 -10.91
C ALA A 357 -6.91 -17.69 -12.43
N VAL A 358 -5.92 -16.96 -12.97
CA VAL A 358 -5.49 -17.11 -14.36
C VAL A 358 -4.13 -17.79 -14.41
N GLY A 359 -3.96 -18.75 -15.32
CA GLY A 359 -2.66 -19.34 -15.61
C GLY A 359 -1.76 -18.40 -16.40
N THR A 360 -1.21 -17.36 -15.77
CA THR A 360 -0.41 -16.35 -16.48
C THR A 360 1.08 -16.66 -16.59
N GLY A 361 1.76 -15.94 -17.48
CA GLY A 361 3.20 -16.05 -17.71
C GLY A 361 3.56 -17.22 -18.62
N SER A 362 4.86 -17.37 -18.90
CA SER A 362 5.39 -18.36 -19.85
C SER A 362 5.11 -19.82 -19.47
N THR A 363 4.84 -20.09 -18.19
CA THR A 363 4.52 -21.43 -17.69
C THR A 363 3.02 -21.68 -17.60
N GLY A 364 2.19 -20.64 -17.69
CA GLY A 364 0.74 -20.74 -17.53
C GLY A 364 0.02 -21.04 -18.84
N ASP A 365 -1.21 -21.54 -18.74
CA ASP A 365 -2.04 -21.91 -19.90
C ASP A 365 -2.86 -20.75 -20.49
N GLN A 366 -2.74 -19.56 -19.89
CA GLN A 366 -3.45 -18.35 -20.26
C GLN A 366 -4.98 -18.49 -20.22
N ARG A 367 -5.50 -19.33 -19.32
CA ARG A 367 -6.94 -19.59 -19.16
C ARG A 367 -7.43 -19.24 -17.76
N LEU A 368 -8.74 -19.06 -17.64
CA LEU A 368 -9.41 -18.82 -16.38
C LEU A 368 -9.68 -20.17 -15.69
N HIS A 369 -9.42 -20.23 -14.39
CA HIS A 369 -9.66 -21.40 -13.56
C HIS A 369 -10.46 -21.00 -12.33
N GLY A 370 -11.44 -21.82 -11.94
CA GLY A 370 -12.28 -21.63 -10.77
C GLY A 370 -12.34 -22.90 -9.93
N TYR A 371 -12.18 -22.74 -8.62
CA TYR A 371 -12.12 -23.81 -7.64
C TYR A 371 -13.10 -23.55 -6.51
N ASP A 372 -13.74 -24.60 -6.01
CA ASP A 372 -14.58 -24.54 -4.83
C ASP A 372 -13.75 -24.07 -3.62
N GLY A 373 -14.24 -23.07 -2.91
CA GLY A 373 -13.50 -22.40 -1.84
C GLY A 373 -13.24 -23.29 -0.63
N ASP A 374 -14.07 -24.29 -0.36
CA ASP A 374 -13.89 -25.18 0.79
C ASP A 374 -12.98 -26.37 0.46
N THR A 375 -13.09 -26.91 -0.76
CA THR A 375 -12.50 -28.21 -1.12
C THR A 375 -11.38 -28.13 -2.16
N GLY A 376 -11.30 -27.04 -2.91
CA GLY A 376 -10.41 -26.92 -4.08
C GLY A 376 -10.91 -27.70 -5.30
N ALA A 377 -12.11 -28.31 -5.24
CA ALA A 377 -12.67 -29.02 -6.38
C ALA A 377 -12.80 -28.09 -7.60
N VAL A 378 -12.47 -28.59 -8.79
CA VAL A 378 -12.52 -27.78 -10.01
C VAL A 378 -13.98 -27.47 -10.35
N VAL A 379 -14.33 -26.18 -10.30
CA VAL A 379 -15.64 -25.64 -10.72
C VAL A 379 -15.58 -25.22 -12.19
N TYR A 380 -14.42 -24.71 -12.63
CA TYR A 380 -14.18 -24.28 -14.00
C TYR A 380 -12.72 -24.49 -14.37
N ALA A 381 -12.43 -25.27 -15.41
CA ALA A 381 -11.08 -25.64 -15.83
C ALA A 381 -10.58 -24.86 -17.06
N GLY A 382 -11.39 -23.90 -17.55
CA GLY A 382 -11.24 -23.38 -18.89
C GLY A 382 -11.51 -24.41 -19.99
N GLY A 383 -10.95 -24.17 -21.17
CA GLY A 383 -11.00 -25.03 -22.36
C GLY A 383 -11.82 -24.51 -23.55
N GLY A 384 -12.56 -23.40 -23.42
CA GLY A 384 -13.38 -22.87 -24.52
C GLY A 384 -12.55 -22.39 -25.73
N ALA A 385 -13.11 -22.47 -26.94
CA ALA A 385 -12.44 -22.05 -28.17
C ALA A 385 -12.05 -20.56 -28.19
N ASN A 386 -12.84 -19.71 -27.50
CA ASN A 386 -12.64 -18.25 -27.43
C ASN A 386 -12.06 -17.79 -26.09
N GLU A 387 -11.55 -18.71 -25.29
CA GLU A 387 -11.22 -18.46 -23.88
C GLU A 387 -9.74 -18.13 -23.65
N LEU A 388 -8.86 -18.50 -24.60
CA LEU A 388 -7.43 -18.26 -24.47
C LEU A 388 -7.14 -16.75 -24.40
N MET A 389 -6.58 -16.30 -23.29
CA MET A 389 -6.24 -14.90 -23.05
C MET A 389 -4.80 -14.61 -23.48
N ALA A 390 -4.59 -14.14 -24.69
CA ALA A 390 -3.27 -13.71 -25.13
C ALA A 390 -2.78 -12.47 -24.34
N GLY A 391 -1.51 -12.47 -23.93
CA GLY A 391 -0.87 -11.29 -23.34
C GLY A 391 -1.19 -11.06 -21.86
N THR A 392 -1.39 -12.15 -21.10
CA THR A 392 -1.50 -12.08 -19.64
C THR A 392 -0.13 -11.88 -18.99
N HIS A 393 -0.11 -11.21 -17.83
CA HIS A 393 1.11 -10.92 -17.09
C HIS A 393 1.20 -11.68 -15.77
N SER A 394 2.42 -12.05 -15.39
CA SER A 394 2.70 -12.62 -14.07
C SER A 394 2.37 -11.63 -12.96
N TYR A 395 2.02 -12.16 -11.79
CA TYR A 395 1.83 -11.47 -10.52
C TYR A 395 0.59 -10.57 -10.44
N SER A 396 0.43 -9.60 -11.34
CA SER A 396 -0.60 -8.57 -11.20
C SER A 396 -1.91 -8.88 -11.93
N THR A 397 -1.93 -9.87 -12.83
CA THR A 397 -3.18 -10.26 -13.50
C THR A 397 -4.13 -10.91 -12.50
N THR A 398 -5.24 -10.21 -12.25
CA THR A 398 -6.36 -10.63 -11.41
C THR A 398 -7.67 -10.25 -12.11
N GLY A 399 -8.77 -10.90 -11.74
CA GLY A 399 -10.10 -10.62 -12.29
C GLY A 399 -10.89 -9.65 -11.41
N ILE A 400 -11.73 -8.83 -12.05
CA ILE A 400 -12.77 -8.06 -11.37
C ILE A 400 -14.11 -8.72 -11.64
N VAL A 401 -14.88 -8.98 -10.57
CA VAL A 401 -16.21 -9.59 -10.67
C VAL A 401 -17.27 -8.52 -10.47
N ALA A 402 -18.12 -8.30 -11.47
CA ALA A 402 -19.19 -7.33 -11.39
C ALA A 402 -20.35 -7.71 -12.32
N SER A 403 -21.59 -7.56 -11.83
CA SER A 403 -22.82 -7.76 -12.61
C SER A 403 -22.87 -9.11 -13.37
N GLY A 404 -22.48 -10.20 -12.69
CA GLY A 404 -22.49 -11.55 -13.25
C GLY A 404 -21.41 -11.85 -14.29
N ARG A 405 -20.37 -11.00 -14.34
CA ARG A 405 -19.24 -11.16 -15.25
C ARG A 405 -17.91 -11.06 -14.51
N ILE A 406 -16.91 -11.72 -15.07
CA ILE A 406 -15.51 -11.59 -14.67
C ILE A 406 -14.79 -10.88 -15.81
N TYR A 407 -14.06 -9.82 -15.48
CA TYR A 407 -13.24 -9.06 -16.42
C TYR A 407 -11.77 -9.28 -16.12
N VAL A 408 -10.97 -9.59 -17.14
CA VAL A 408 -9.53 -9.78 -17.03
C VAL A 408 -8.84 -8.91 -18.09
N ALA A 409 -7.98 -8.00 -17.65
CA ALA A 409 -7.17 -7.17 -18.54
C ALA A 409 -5.88 -7.89 -18.97
N THR A 410 -5.47 -7.64 -20.20
CA THR A 410 -4.24 -8.14 -20.85
C THR A 410 -3.59 -7.00 -21.64
N ASN A 411 -2.45 -7.24 -22.29
CA ASN A 411 -1.71 -6.24 -23.08
C ASN A 411 -2.55 -5.24 -23.89
N ASN A 412 -3.57 -5.73 -24.59
CA ASN A 412 -4.36 -4.91 -25.52
C ASN A 412 -5.86 -5.23 -25.54
N LYS A 413 -6.34 -6.04 -24.59
CA LYS A 413 -7.74 -6.49 -24.52
C LYS A 413 -8.20 -6.63 -23.08
N VAL A 414 -9.50 -6.41 -22.89
CA VAL A 414 -10.23 -6.87 -21.70
C VAL A 414 -11.09 -8.05 -22.13
N TYR A 415 -10.85 -9.21 -21.51
CA TYR A 415 -11.68 -10.39 -21.68
C TYR A 415 -12.83 -10.35 -20.68
N ALA A 416 -14.04 -10.69 -21.12
CA ALA A 416 -15.23 -10.74 -20.29
C ALA A 416 -15.83 -12.15 -20.31
N PHE A 417 -15.92 -12.77 -19.14
CA PHE A 417 -16.54 -14.07 -18.94
C PHE A 417 -17.92 -13.86 -18.32
N LYS A 418 -18.94 -14.56 -18.83
CA LYS A 418 -20.32 -14.46 -18.35
C LYS A 418 -20.76 -15.81 -17.81
N LEU A 419 -21.41 -15.82 -16.65
CA LEU A 419 -22.05 -17.02 -16.12
C LEU A 419 -23.23 -17.46 -17.03
N PRO A 420 -23.33 -18.74 -17.40
CA PRO A 420 -24.48 -19.29 -18.13
C PRO A 420 -25.69 -19.38 -17.20
N GLY A 421 -26.34 -18.25 -16.90
CA GLY A 421 -27.51 -18.18 -16.01
C GLY A 421 -28.28 -16.86 -16.03
N GLY A 422 -27.92 -15.91 -16.90
CA GLY A 422 -28.51 -14.57 -16.90
C GLY A 422 -27.83 -13.62 -15.90
N THR A 423 -28.14 -12.33 -16.01
CA THR A 423 -27.59 -11.30 -15.13
C THR A 423 -28.14 -11.53 -13.73
N PRO A 424 -27.31 -11.76 -12.69
CA PRO A 424 -27.82 -11.79 -11.33
C PRO A 424 -28.47 -10.43 -11.05
N THR A 425 -29.73 -10.44 -10.60
CA THR A 425 -30.38 -9.24 -10.08
C THR A 425 -29.53 -8.77 -8.90
N PRO A 426 -29.01 -7.53 -8.89
CA PRO A 426 -28.28 -7.05 -7.73
C PRO A 426 -29.20 -7.21 -6.52
N THR A 427 -28.79 -8.03 -5.55
CA THR A 427 -29.42 -8.01 -4.23
C THR A 427 -29.24 -6.58 -3.74
N PRO A 428 -30.32 -5.85 -3.42
CA PRO A 428 -30.18 -4.50 -2.90
C PRO A 428 -29.23 -4.56 -1.71
N THR A 429 -28.09 -3.91 -1.82
CA THR A 429 -27.23 -3.66 -0.67
C THR A 429 -28.13 -2.99 0.35
N THR A 430 -28.22 -3.52 1.57
CA THR A 430 -28.92 -2.81 2.64
C THR A 430 -28.24 -1.45 2.76
N THR A 431 -28.89 -0.39 2.26
CA THR A 431 -28.53 0.96 2.61
C THR A 431 -28.40 0.96 4.12
N PRO A 432 -27.24 1.33 4.71
CA PRO A 432 -27.14 1.41 6.16
C PRO A 432 -28.33 2.25 6.61
N THR A 433 -29.22 1.63 7.38
CA THR A 433 -30.34 2.36 7.98
C THR A 433 -29.70 3.57 8.65
N PRO A 434 -30.07 4.81 8.29
CA PRO A 434 -29.49 5.98 8.93
C PRO A 434 -29.59 5.74 10.43
N THR A 435 -28.42 5.63 11.07
CA THR A 435 -28.36 5.55 12.52
C THR A 435 -29.17 6.75 12.99
N ALA A 436 -30.24 6.50 13.74
CA ALA A 436 -31.12 7.55 14.23
C ALA A 436 -30.21 8.66 14.75
N THR A 437 -30.30 9.85 14.15
CA THR A 437 -29.64 11.03 14.67
C THR A 437 -29.97 11.03 16.16
N PRO A 438 -28.99 11.00 17.07
CA PRO A 438 -29.28 10.98 18.48
C PRO A 438 -30.21 12.15 18.74
N THR A 439 -31.44 11.86 19.18
CA THR A 439 -32.37 12.88 19.63
C THR A 439 -31.59 13.73 20.60
N PRO A 440 -31.45 15.05 20.40
CA PRO A 440 -30.71 15.89 21.32
C PRO A 440 -31.26 15.61 22.72
N THR A 441 -30.41 15.09 23.59
CA THR A 441 -30.73 14.98 25.01
C THR A 441 -31.22 16.35 25.43
N PRO A 442 -32.44 16.50 26.00
CA PRO A 442 -32.93 17.79 26.41
C PRO A 442 -31.87 18.46 27.27
N THR A 443 -31.44 19.64 26.85
CA THR A 443 -30.54 20.48 27.64
C THR A 443 -31.13 20.56 29.04
N PRO A 444 -30.40 20.21 30.12
CA PRO A 444 -30.93 20.32 31.45
C PRO A 444 -31.43 21.75 31.65
N THR A 445 -32.72 21.90 31.93
CA THR A 445 -33.31 23.17 32.31
C THR A 445 -32.48 23.72 33.47
N PRO A 446 -31.96 24.96 33.40
CA PRO A 446 -31.19 25.52 34.50
C PRO A 446 -32.03 25.46 35.77
N THR A 447 -31.53 24.72 36.76
CA THR A 447 -32.10 24.72 38.10
C THR A 447 -32.13 26.17 38.58
N PRO A 448 -33.28 26.72 39.02
CA PRO A 448 -33.35 28.10 39.48
C PRO A 448 -32.32 28.30 40.59
N THR A 449 -31.44 29.28 40.38
CA THR A 449 -30.48 29.73 41.39
C THR A 449 -31.26 30.08 42.65
N PRO A 450 -30.93 29.49 43.83
CA PRO A 450 -31.57 29.85 45.09
C PRO A 450 -31.48 31.36 45.31
N ALA A 451 -32.61 31.98 45.65
CA ALA A 451 -32.66 33.39 46.01
C ALA A 451 -31.68 33.66 47.16
N PRO A 452 -30.95 34.80 47.15
CA PRO A 452 -29.98 35.10 48.19
C PRO A 452 -30.67 35.16 49.55
N THR A 453 -30.22 34.30 50.46
CA THR A 453 -30.59 34.35 51.88
C THR A 453 -30.20 35.72 52.45
N PRO A 454 -31.10 36.43 53.17
CA PRO A 454 -30.79 37.74 53.71
C PRO A 454 -29.59 37.66 54.65
N THR A 455 -28.57 38.45 54.36
CA THR A 455 -27.34 38.55 55.14
C THR A 455 -27.66 39.19 56.48
N VAL A 456 -27.55 38.42 57.56
CA VAL A 456 -27.54 38.94 58.93
C VAL A 456 -26.32 39.83 59.12
N THR A 457 -26.55 41.11 59.43
CA THR A 457 -25.52 42.07 59.82
C THR A 457 -24.84 41.60 61.11
N PRO A 458 -23.54 41.25 61.10
CA PRO A 458 -22.83 40.92 62.33
C PRO A 458 -22.44 42.20 63.07
N THR A 459 -22.83 42.24 64.34
CA THR A 459 -22.45 43.23 65.35
C THR A 459 -20.92 43.23 65.57
N ALA A 460 -20.33 44.43 65.67
CA ALA A 460 -18.90 44.61 65.88
C ALA A 460 -18.39 43.87 67.12
N THR A 461 -17.40 42.99 66.93
CA THR A 461 -16.67 42.33 68.02
C THR A 461 -15.20 42.76 67.97
N ALA A 462 -14.64 43.00 69.15
CA ALA A 462 -13.43 43.79 69.42
C ALA A 462 -12.13 43.29 68.76
N THR A 463 -11.29 44.27 68.42
CA THR A 463 -9.94 44.14 67.87
C THR A 463 -8.97 43.48 68.85
N VAL A 464 -8.34 42.38 68.45
CA VAL A 464 -7.20 41.75 69.15
C VAL A 464 -5.89 42.20 68.46
N PRO A 465 -4.83 42.55 69.21
CA PRO A 465 -3.59 43.09 68.65
C PRO A 465 -2.81 42.06 67.79
N PRO A 466 -2.02 42.51 66.80
CA PRO A 466 -1.35 41.64 65.84
C PRO A 466 -0.27 40.78 66.51
N THR A 467 -0.37 39.47 66.29
CA THR A 467 0.67 38.49 66.63
C THR A 467 1.73 38.48 65.52
N ALA A 468 3.00 38.34 65.92
CA ALA A 468 4.18 38.53 65.08
C ALA A 468 4.22 37.67 63.81
N THR A 469 4.59 38.31 62.70
CA THR A 469 4.81 37.71 61.38
C THR A 469 5.94 36.68 61.43
N PRO A 470 5.76 35.45 60.91
CA PRO A 470 6.86 34.50 60.77
C PRO A 470 7.83 34.95 59.65
N ASN A 471 9.11 34.81 59.99
CA ASN A 471 10.30 35.14 59.21
C ASN A 471 10.30 34.48 57.81
N PRO A 472 10.59 35.22 56.71
CA PRO A 472 10.69 34.64 55.38
C PRO A 472 11.84 33.64 55.28
N THR A 473 11.55 32.48 54.70
CA THR A 473 12.50 31.43 54.36
C THR A 473 13.52 31.96 53.34
N LEU A 474 14.80 31.72 53.59
CA LEU A 474 15.92 32.20 52.77
C LEU A 474 15.86 31.62 51.36
N THR A 475 15.79 32.49 50.36
CA THR A 475 16.03 32.20 48.95
C THR A 475 17.49 31.77 48.75
N PRO A 476 17.79 30.65 48.05
CA PRO A 476 19.16 30.27 47.78
C PRO A 476 19.86 31.31 46.86
N THR A 477 20.98 31.82 47.33
CA THR A 477 21.87 32.76 46.65
C THR A 477 22.44 32.15 45.36
N PRO A 478 22.47 32.87 44.22
CA PRO A 478 23.17 32.41 43.02
C PRO A 478 24.68 32.32 43.26
N THR A 479 25.27 31.19 42.88
CA THR A 479 26.72 30.97 42.88
C THR A 479 27.41 31.99 41.96
N PRO A 480 28.50 32.68 42.40
CA PRO A 480 29.22 33.63 41.56
C PRO A 480 29.79 32.98 40.30
N ALA A 481 29.58 33.65 39.15
CA ALA A 481 30.23 33.32 37.90
C ALA A 481 31.76 33.50 38.05
N ALA A 482 32.52 32.49 37.64
CA ALA A 482 33.97 32.61 37.53
C ALA A 482 34.34 33.60 36.41
N THR A 483 35.20 34.56 36.76
CA THR A 483 35.84 35.50 35.83
C THR A 483 36.64 34.74 34.77
N PRO A 484 36.45 34.98 33.46
CA PRO A 484 37.33 34.43 32.44
C PRO A 484 38.70 35.11 32.51
N THR A 485 39.70 34.37 32.95
CA THR A 485 41.12 34.70 32.88
C THR A 485 41.67 34.40 31.49
N GLY A 486 42.39 35.36 30.92
CA GLY A 486 43.46 35.14 29.93
C GLY A 486 43.05 34.79 28.51
N THR A 487 43.12 35.78 27.62
CA THR A 487 43.25 35.61 26.16
C THR A 487 44.41 34.66 25.84
N PRO A 488 44.18 33.49 25.22
CA PRO A 488 45.28 32.71 24.66
C PRO A 488 45.77 33.38 23.36
N THR A 489 47.08 33.58 23.30
CA THR A 489 47.85 34.02 22.13
C THR A 489 47.58 33.11 20.93
N PRO A 490 47.46 33.62 19.69
CA PRO A 490 47.20 32.80 18.52
C PRO A 490 48.35 31.82 18.27
N THR A 491 48.07 30.53 18.40
CA THR A 491 48.94 29.47 17.90
C THR A 491 48.79 29.38 16.38
N THR A 492 49.92 29.38 15.68
CA THR A 492 49.99 29.26 14.22
C THR A 492 49.41 27.91 13.78
N SER A 493 48.43 27.99 12.88
CA SER A 493 47.85 26.84 12.19
C SER A 493 48.96 26.00 11.53
N PRO A 494 49.00 24.67 11.71
CA PRO A 494 49.88 23.83 10.92
C PRO A 494 49.44 23.90 9.45
N THR A 495 50.41 24.24 8.60
CA THR A 495 50.34 24.28 7.14
C THR A 495 49.65 23.03 6.59
N PRO A 496 48.72 23.14 5.63
CA PRO A 496 48.13 21.98 4.97
C PRO A 496 49.25 21.14 4.32
N SER A 497 49.26 19.85 4.66
CA SER A 497 50.09 18.84 3.99
C SER A 497 49.77 18.85 2.48
N PRO A 498 50.78 18.79 1.59
CA PRO A 498 50.54 18.84 0.15
C PRO A 498 49.66 17.67 -0.29
N THR A 499 48.60 18.01 -1.02
CA THR A 499 47.78 17.08 -1.79
C THR A 499 48.69 16.16 -2.61
N PRO A 500 48.58 14.82 -2.51
CA PRO A 500 49.32 13.93 -3.38
C PRO A 500 48.92 14.21 -4.83
N THR A 501 49.91 14.53 -5.66
CA THR A 501 49.78 14.71 -7.11
C THR A 501 49.12 13.46 -7.71
N PRO A 502 48.11 13.60 -8.60
CA PRO A 502 47.56 12.45 -9.31
C PRO A 502 48.68 11.77 -10.10
N THR A 503 48.93 10.50 -9.78
CA THR A 503 49.78 9.63 -10.60
C THR A 503 49.19 9.59 -12.01
N PRO A 504 49.98 9.77 -13.08
CA PRO A 504 49.45 9.66 -14.44
C PRO A 504 48.85 8.26 -14.62
N ARG A 505 47.56 8.22 -14.93
CA ARG A 505 46.85 7.04 -15.37
C ARG A 505 47.59 6.46 -16.56
N VAL A 506 48.22 5.30 -16.38
CA VAL A 506 48.72 4.49 -17.48
C VAL A 506 47.51 4.15 -18.35
N THR A 507 47.50 4.69 -19.56
CA THR A 507 46.58 4.28 -20.63
C THR A 507 46.60 2.75 -20.75
N PRO A 508 45.45 2.07 -20.72
CA PRO A 508 45.40 0.66 -21.08
C PRO A 508 45.97 0.51 -22.49
N ARG A 509 46.96 -0.39 -22.61
CA ARG A 509 47.45 -0.87 -23.90
C ARG A 509 46.24 -1.30 -24.73
N PRO A 510 46.12 -0.89 -26.01
CA PRO A 510 45.03 -1.38 -26.85
C PRO A 510 45.06 -2.91 -26.89
N LEU A 511 43.91 -3.50 -26.60
CA LEU A 511 43.62 -4.92 -26.76
C LEU A 511 44.01 -5.31 -28.20
N PRO A 512 44.83 -6.37 -28.42
CA PRO A 512 45.09 -6.83 -29.77
C PRO A 512 43.78 -7.22 -30.44
N THR A 513 43.53 -6.65 -31.61
CA THR A 513 42.44 -7.01 -32.52
C THR A 513 42.42 -8.53 -32.72
N PRO A 514 41.25 -9.19 -32.62
CA PRO A 514 41.14 -10.59 -33.00
C PRO A 514 41.51 -10.73 -34.48
N ARG A 515 42.58 -11.47 -34.79
CA ARG A 515 42.84 -11.93 -36.16
C ARG A 515 41.67 -12.81 -36.58
N GLY A 516 41.01 -12.43 -37.67
CA GLY A 516 40.00 -13.25 -38.32
C GLY A 516 40.56 -14.64 -38.64
N ARG A 517 39.84 -15.67 -38.20
CA ARG A 517 40.08 -17.06 -38.55
C ARG A 517 39.86 -17.23 -40.06
N PRO A 518 40.83 -17.76 -40.84
CA PRO A 518 40.60 -18.05 -42.25
C PRO A 518 39.55 -19.16 -42.38
N THR A 519 38.55 -18.91 -43.23
CA THR A 519 37.63 -19.92 -43.74
C THR A 519 38.40 -20.96 -44.57
N PRO A 520 38.17 -22.27 -44.36
CA PRO A 520 38.74 -23.29 -45.25
C PRO A 520 38.05 -23.25 -46.62
N PRO A 521 38.78 -23.48 -47.72
CA PRO A 521 38.20 -23.54 -49.05
C PRO A 521 37.31 -24.79 -49.22
N PRO A 522 36.29 -24.73 -50.10
CA PRO A 522 35.40 -25.86 -50.35
C PRO A 522 36.18 -26.97 -51.08
N ARG A 523 36.01 -28.21 -50.64
CA ARG A 523 36.45 -29.39 -51.42
C ARG A 523 35.35 -29.80 -52.41
N PRO A 524 35.73 -30.32 -53.59
CA PRO A 524 34.81 -30.72 -54.66
C PRO A 524 33.97 -31.95 -54.30
#